data_AF-A0A955T3Q3-F1
#
_entry.id   AF-A0A955T3Q3-F1
#
_cell.length_a   1.000
_cell.length_b   1.000
_cell.length_c   1.000
_cell.angle_alpha   90.00
_cell.angle_beta   90.00
_cell.angle_gamma   90.00
#
_symmetry.space_group_name_H-M   'P 1'
#
loop_
_entity.id
_entity.type
_entity.pdbx_description
1 polymer ?
#
loop_
_entity_poly.entity_id
_entity_poly.type
_entity_poly.pdbx_seq_one_letter_code
_entity_poly.pdbx_strand_id
1 'polypeptide(L)' 'LHHPVMDRHEELFEGIEEFRQHLGGELAVTLLKGIGEGFTCHEIDLSKMEEALGRLKGFS' A
#
# COMPACT_ATOMS: atom_id res chain seq x y z
N LEU A 1 -13.67 -2.75 -7.33
CA LEU A 1 -12.56 -2.29 -6.45
C LEU A 1 -11.25 -2.09 -7.23
N HIS A 2 -11.33 -1.96 -8.56
CA HIS A 2 -10.16 -1.89 -9.42
C HIS A 2 -9.99 -0.46 -9.96
N HIS A 3 -8.83 0.14 -9.74
CA HIS A 3 -8.43 1.42 -10.31
C HIS A 3 -7.26 1.18 -11.27
N PRO A 4 -7.19 1.80 -12.47
CA PRO A 4 -6.12 1.54 -13.45
C PRO A 4 -4.69 1.73 -12.94
N VAL A 5 -4.49 2.56 -11.91
CA VAL A 5 -3.19 2.72 -11.25
C VAL A 5 -2.68 1.43 -10.59
N MET A 6 -3.57 0.50 -10.25
CA MET A 6 -3.22 -0.80 -9.66
C MET A 6 -2.52 -1.74 -10.65
N ASP A 7 -2.62 -1.46 -11.96
CA ASP A 7 -1.85 -2.17 -12.99
C ASP A 7 -0.48 -1.52 -13.24
N ARG A 8 -0.30 -0.28 -12.77
CA ARG A 8 0.91 0.53 -12.96
C ARG A 8 1.69 0.53 -11.66
N HIS A 9 2.29 -0.62 -11.34
CA HIS A 9 2.96 -0.86 -10.06
C HIS A 9 4.01 0.22 -9.76
N GLU A 10 4.78 0.65 -10.76
CA GLU A 10 5.78 1.72 -10.64
C GLU A 10 5.20 3.03 -10.11
N GLU A 11 4.09 3.52 -10.69
CA GLU A 11 3.42 4.74 -10.25
C GLU A 11 2.87 4.62 -8.82
N LEU A 12 2.43 3.42 -8.43
CA LEU A 12 1.96 3.17 -7.06
C LEU A 12 3.11 3.25 -6.05
N PHE A 13 4.27 2.68 -6.39
CA PHE A 13 5.45 2.73 -5.54
C PHE A 13 6.00 4.15 -5.43
N GLU A 14 6.06 4.89 -6.55
CA GLU A 14 6.44 6.30 -6.55
C GLU A 14 5.52 7.13 -5.66
N GLY A 15 4.19 6.94 -5.75
CA GLY A 15 3.25 7.65 -4.89
C GLY A 15 3.42 7.35 -3.40
N ILE A 16 3.79 6.11 -3.03
CA ILE A 16 4.08 5.75 -1.63
C ILE A 16 5.36 6.43 -1.15
N GLU A 17 6.39 6.47 -2.00
CA GLU A 17 7.67 7.10 -1.68
C GLU A 17 7.53 8.61 -1.57
N GLU A 18 6.79 9.25 -2.48
CA GLU A 18 6.42 10.66 -2.36
C GLU A 18 5.67 10.90 -1.06
N PHE A 19 4.67 10.08 -0.72
CA PHE A 19 3.92 10.22 0.53
C PHE A 19 4.84 10.12 1.77
N ARG A 20 5.80 9.18 1.77
CA ARG A 20 6.82 9.08 2.82
C ARG A 20 7.65 10.36 2.94
N GLN A 21 8.07 10.94 1.83
CA GLN A 21 8.85 12.18 1.82
C GLN A 21 8.05 13.36 2.38
N HIS A 22 6.75 13.44 2.05
CA HIS A 22 5.86 14.48 2.58
C HIS A 22 5.66 14.37 4.11
N LEU A 23 5.78 13.17 4.69
CA LEU A 23 5.72 12.95 6.14
C LEU A 23 7.02 13.32 6.88
N GLY A 24 8.07 13.77 6.16
CA GLY A 24 9.38 14.04 6.74
C GLY A 24 10.31 12.83 6.74
N GLY A 25 10.00 11.79 5.95
CA GLY A 25 10.89 10.65 5.69
C GLY A 25 10.52 9.35 6.41
N GLU A 26 9.55 9.38 7.33
CA GLU A 26 9.03 8.16 7.95
C GLU A 26 7.63 7.87 7.41
N LEU A 27 7.44 6.69 6.85
CA LEU A 27 6.10 6.27 6.46
C LEU A 27 5.33 5.93 7.74
N ALA A 28 4.09 6.37 7.84
CA ALA A 28 3.22 6.02 8.96
C ALA A 28 1.80 5.79 8.43
N VAL A 29 1.53 4.54 8.03
CA VAL A 29 0.22 4.14 7.50
C VAL A 29 -0.47 3.20 8.48
N THR A 30 -1.69 3.51 8.88
CA THR A 30 -2.47 2.60 9.73
C THR A 30 -3.07 1.49 8.88
N LEU A 31 -2.71 0.24 9.19
CA LEU A 31 -3.27 -0.98 8.60
C LEU A 31 -4.10 -1.73 9.64
N LEU A 32 -4.99 -2.61 9.19
CA LEU A 32 -5.83 -3.42 10.06
C LEU A 32 -5.25 -4.83 10.21
N LYS A 33 -5.14 -5.31 11.46
CA LYS A 33 -4.85 -6.72 11.78
C LYS A 33 -6.11 -7.50 12.17
N GLY A 34 -7.19 -6.80 12.47
CA GLY A 34 -8.49 -7.36 12.84
C GLY A 34 -9.56 -6.27 12.96
N ILE A 35 -10.80 -6.67 13.23
CA ILE A 35 -11.91 -5.73 13.45
C ILE A 35 -11.64 -4.96 14.75
N GLY A 36 -11.55 -3.63 14.64
CA GLY A 36 -11.21 -2.77 15.78
C GLY A 36 -9.73 -2.79 16.17
N GLU A 37 -8.88 -3.51 15.41
CA GLU A 37 -7.45 -3.63 15.70
C GLU A 37 -6.60 -3.07 14.54
N GLY A 38 -6.08 -1.85 14.73
CA GLY A 38 -5.10 -1.24 13.85
C GLY A 38 -3.66 -1.48 14.30
N PHE A 39 -2.72 -1.34 13.37
CA PHE A 39 -1.29 -1.18 13.65
C PHE A 39 -0.68 -0.15 12.69
N THR A 40 0.36 0.53 13.12
CA THR A 40 1.11 1.45 12.26
C THR A 40 2.19 0.69 11.51
N CYS A 41 2.15 0.81 10.20
CA CYS A 41 3.13 0.27 9.28
C CYS A 41 4.08 1.39 8.87
N HIS A 42 5.39 1.13 9.03
CA HIS A 42 6.44 2.11 8.77
C HIS A 42 7.21 1.86 7.46
N GLU A 43 6.95 0.73 6.81
CA GLU A 43 7.57 0.34 5.53
C GLU A 43 6.61 -0.57 4.77
N ILE A 44 6.52 -0.38 3.45
CA ILE A 44 5.75 -1.28 2.58
C ILE A 44 6.68 -2.32 1.99
N ASP A 45 6.40 -3.60 2.27
CA ASP A 45 7.04 -4.73 1.62
C ASP A 45 6.48 -4.87 0.20
N LEU A 46 7.34 -4.65 -0.80
CA LEU A 46 6.96 -4.67 -2.22
C LEU A 46 6.37 -6.01 -2.63
N SER A 47 6.96 -7.12 -2.18
CA SER A 47 6.47 -8.47 -2.50
C SER A 47 5.07 -8.70 -1.93
N LYS A 48 4.84 -8.27 -0.69
CA LYS A 48 3.50 -8.38 -0.07
C LYS A 48 2.48 -7.48 -0.78
N MET A 49 2.89 -6.32 -1.26
CA MET A 49 1.99 -5.42 -1.99
C MET A 49 1.60 -6.01 -3.35
N GLU A 50 2.53 -6.59 -4.10
CA GLU A 50 2.23 -7.29 -5.36
C GLU A 50 1.25 -8.45 -5.15
N GLU A 51 1.45 -9.25 -4.10
CA GLU A 51 0.49 -10.30 -3.72
C GLU A 51 -0.89 -9.73 -3.41
N ALA A 52 -0.98 -8.62 -2.67
CA ALA A 52 -2.23 -7.98 -2.32
C ALA A 52 -2.96 -7.43 -3.56
N LEU A 53 -2.23 -6.80 -4.50
CA LEU A 53 -2.77 -6.33 -5.78
C LEU A 53 -3.31 -7.51 -6.61
N GLY A 54 -2.57 -8.62 -6.69
CA GLY A 54 -3.00 -9.83 -7.37
C GLY A 54 -4.31 -10.39 -6.80
N ARG A 55 -4.42 -10.43 -5.46
CA ARG A 55 -5.67 -10.83 -4.78
C ARG A 55 -6.82 -9.89 -5.14
N LEU A 56 -6.59 -8.57 -5.10
CA LEU A 56 -7.63 -7.58 -5.39
C LEU A 56 -8.16 -7.66 -6.82
N LYS A 57 -7.30 -7.94 -7.81
CA LYS A 57 -7.72 -8.17 -9.20
C LYS A 57 -8.65 -9.37 -9.34
N GLY A 58 -8.45 -10.42 -8.53
CA GLY A 58 -9.34 -11.59 -8.49
C GLY A 58 -10.73 -11.33 -7.88
N PHE A 59 -10.95 -10.17 -7.25
CA PHE A 59 -12.24 -9.76 -6.68
C PHE A 59 -12.97 -8.72 -7.56
N SER A 60 -12.44 -8.36 -8.73
CA SER A 60 -13.03 -7.36 -9.62
C SER A 60 -13.70 -7.94 -10.85
#